data_AF-A0A519ZIJ9-F1
#
_entry.id   AF-A0A519ZIJ9-F1
#
_cell.length_a   1.000
_cell.length_b   1.000
_cell.length_c   1.000
_cell.angle_alpha   90.00
_cell.angle_beta   90.00
_cell.angle_gamma   90.00
#
_symmetry.space_group_name_H-M   'P 1'
#
loop_
_entity.id
_entity.type
_entity.pdbx_description
1 polymer ?
#
loop_
_entity_poly.entity_id
_entity_poly.type
_entity_poly.pdbx_seq_one_letter_code
_entity_poly.pdbx_strand_id
1 'polypeptide(L)' 'MKACFAYLLTALVLLQTFSRELLVVDFTLNQATITARFCVNKARPQLHCDGKCYFAKKLKQQEERESK' A
#
# COMPACT_ATOMS: atom_id res chain seq x y z
N MET A 1 -19.84 -25.15 13.59
CA MET A 1 -18.54 -24.69 14.14
C MET A 1 -17.37 -24.95 13.20
N LYS A 2 -17.07 -26.19 12.77
CA LYS A 2 -15.95 -26.49 11.85
C LYS A 2 -16.03 -25.75 10.50
N ALA A 3 -17.23 -25.68 9.91
CA ALA A 3 -17.45 -24.94 8.66
C ALA A 3 -17.22 -23.42 8.81
N CYS A 4 -17.71 -22.82 9.89
CA CYS A 4 -17.46 -21.40 10.19
C CYS A 4 -15.96 -21.12 10.36
N PHE A 5 -15.24 -22.01 11.04
CA PHE A 5 -13.80 -21.90 11.21
C PHE A 5 -13.06 -22.04 9.87
N ALA A 6 -13.49 -22.97 9.01
CA ALA A 6 -12.96 -23.11 7.66
C ALA A 6 -13.17 -21.82 6.82
N TYR A 7 -14.39 -21.27 6.81
CA TYR A 7 -14.67 -20.01 6.11
C TYR A 7 -13.84 -18.84 6.64
N LEU A 8 -13.68 -18.74 7.97
CA LEU A 8 -12.84 -17.72 8.59
C LEU A 8 -11.38 -17.85 8.15
N LEU A 9 -10.83 -19.06 8.17
CA LEU A 9 -9.45 -19.31 7.72
C LEU A 9 -9.28 -18.99 6.23
N THR A 10 -10.23 -19.39 5.38
CA THR A 10 -10.21 -19.06 3.95
C THR A 10 -10.23 -17.54 3.73
N ALA A 11 -11.08 -16.80 4.45
CA ALA A 11 -11.13 -15.34 4.35
C ALA A 11 -9.80 -14.68 4.76
N LEU A 12 -9.15 -15.18 5.82
CA LEU A 12 -7.84 -14.68 6.26
C LEU A 12 -6.73 -14.97 5.23
N VAL A 13 -6.78 -16.12 4.55
CA VAL A 13 -5.85 -16.47 3.47
C VAL A 13 -6.06 -15.60 2.22
N LEU A 14 -7.29 -15.26 1.90
CA LEU A 14 -7.58 -14.34 0.81
C LEU A 14 -7.13 -12.91 1.16
N LEU A 15 -7.32 -12.46 2.40
CA LEU A 15 -6.96 -11.11 2.81
C LEU A 15 -5.46 -10.83 2.68
N GLN A 16 -4.60 -11.81 2.98
CA GLN A 16 -3.15 -11.68 2.80
C GLN A 16 -2.72 -11.57 1.33
N THR A 17 -3.50 -12.11 0.39
CA THR A 17 -3.20 -12.02 -1.05
C THR A 17 -3.46 -10.61 -1.61
N PHE A 18 -4.35 -9.84 -0.98
CA PHE A 18 -4.75 -8.50 -1.45
C PHE A 18 -3.96 -7.35 -0.82
N SER A 19 -2.96 -7.62 0.03
CA SER A 19 -2.20 -6.59 0.75
C SER A 19 -1.59 -5.53 -0.18
N ARG A 20 -1.00 -5.96 -1.31
CA ARG A 20 -0.39 -5.10 -2.32
C ARG A 20 -1.42 -4.24 -3.05
N GLU A 21 -2.52 -4.85 -3.46
CA GLU A 21 -3.60 -4.16 -4.16
C GLU A 21 -4.29 -3.12 -3.27
N LEU A 22 -4.49 -3.45 -2.00
CA LEU A 22 -4.99 -2.50 -1.00
C LEU A 22 -4.04 -1.30 -0.82
N LEU A 23 -2.73 -1.51 -0.88
CA LEU A 23 -1.76 -0.41 -0.81
C LEU A 23 -1.86 0.51 -2.04
N VAL A 24 -2.05 -0.04 -3.24
CA VAL A 24 -2.26 0.74 -4.47
C VAL A 24 -3.54 1.56 -4.38
N VAL A 25 -4.65 0.94 -3.95
CA VAL A 25 -5.94 1.61 -3.79
C VAL A 25 -5.88 2.71 -2.73
N ASP A 26 -5.24 2.45 -1.58
CA ASP A 26 -5.04 3.46 -0.55
C ASP A 26 -4.24 4.66 -1.08
N PHE A 27 -3.17 4.39 -1.84
CA PHE A 27 -2.38 5.44 -2.47
C PHE A 27 -3.19 6.30 -3.43
N THR A 28 -4.00 5.69 -4.30
CA THR A 28 -4.79 6.43 -5.29
C THR A 28 -5.90 7.26 -4.64
N LEU A 29 -6.60 6.71 -3.63
CA LEU A 29 -7.64 7.43 -2.89
C LEU A 29 -7.06 8.59 -2.06
N ASN A 30 -5.85 8.43 -1.52
CA ASN A 30 -5.23 9.41 -0.62
C ASN A 30 -4.10 10.23 -1.26
N GLN A 31 -3.94 10.18 -2.59
CA GLN A 31 -2.77 10.74 -3.28
C GLN A 31 -2.55 12.24 -2.99
N ALA A 32 -3.63 13.03 -2.92
CA ALA A 32 -3.56 14.45 -2.58
C ALA A 32 -2.98 14.68 -1.18
N THR A 33 -3.48 13.94 -0.19
CA THR A 33 -2.99 14.00 1.20
C THR A 33 -1.54 13.53 1.31
N ILE A 34 -1.20 12.46 0.60
CA ILE A 34 0.16 11.91 0.57
C ILE A 34 1.12 12.91 -0.05
N THR A 35 0.74 13.55 -1.14
CA THR A 35 1.54 14.58 -1.81
C THR A 35 1.76 15.78 -0.89
N ALA A 36 0.69 16.28 -0.26
CA ALA A 36 0.74 17.42 0.64
C ALA A 36 1.61 17.17 1.89
N ARG A 37 1.60 15.94 2.42
CA ARG A 37 2.32 15.61 3.67
C ARG A 37 3.72 15.07 3.41
N PHE A 38 3.86 14.07 2.53
CA PHE A 38 5.06 13.23 2.43
C PHE A 38 5.94 13.48 1.22
N CYS A 39 5.55 14.37 0.30
CA CYS A 39 6.43 14.67 -0.83
C CYS A 39 7.74 15.32 -0.34
N VAL A 40 8.87 14.77 -0.79
CA VAL A 40 10.22 15.24 -0.41
C VAL A 40 10.67 16.47 -1.20
N ASN A 41 10.09 16.69 -2.38
CA ASN A 41 10.49 17.73 -3.32
C ASN A 41 9.38 18.79 -3.51
N LYS A 42 8.72 19.22 -2.43
CA LYS A 42 7.63 20.23 -2.51
C LYS A 42 8.06 21.55 -3.16
N ALA A 43 9.32 21.93 -2.99
CA ALA A 43 9.91 23.13 -3.60
C ALA A 43 10.34 22.94 -5.07
N ARG A 44 10.20 21.74 -5.63
CA ARG A 44 10.60 21.39 -7.01
C ARG A 44 9.47 20.65 -7.74
N PRO A 45 8.34 21.31 -8.06
CA PRO A 45 7.18 20.69 -8.69
C PRO A 45 7.49 20.07 -10.07
N GLN A 46 8.50 20.57 -10.78
CA GLN A 46 8.98 20.02 -12.06
C GLN A 46 9.51 18.59 -11.97
N LEU A 47 9.79 18.09 -10.76
CA LEU A 47 10.23 16.71 -10.53
C LEU A 47 9.08 15.72 -10.42
N HIS A 48 7.81 16.17 -10.54
CA HIS A 48 6.62 15.31 -10.58
C HIS A 48 6.57 14.25 -9.47
N CYS A 49 6.85 14.70 -8.25
CA CYS A 49 6.86 13.85 -7.06
C CYS A 49 5.51 13.15 -6.86
N ASP A 50 4.39 13.90 -6.84
CA ASP A 50 3.00 13.40 -6.81
C ASP A 50 2.74 12.23 -5.82
N GLY A 51 3.48 12.20 -4.70
CA GLY A 51 3.46 11.09 -3.74
C GLY A 51 4.17 9.79 -4.18
N LYS A 52 4.64 9.70 -5.43
CA LYS A 52 5.28 8.53 -6.04
C LYS A 52 6.53 8.07 -5.30
N CYS A 53 7.37 8.99 -4.83
CA CYS A 53 8.58 8.64 -4.07
C CYS A 53 8.23 7.95 -2.73
N TYR A 54 7.19 8.44 -2.06
CA TYR A 54 6.69 7.83 -0.83
C TYR A 54 6.09 6.44 -1.12
N PHE A 55 5.29 6.34 -2.18
CA PHE A 55 4.66 5.09 -2.58
C PHE A 55 5.67 4.01 -2.96
N ALA A 56 6.70 4.36 -3.75
CA ALA A 56 7.79 3.45 -4.10
C ALA A 56 8.51 2.91 -2.85
N LYS A 57 8.72 3.76 -1.84
CA LYS A 57 9.31 3.32 -0.55
C LYS A 57 8.40 2.32 0.17
N LYS A 58 7.08 2.52 0.15
CA LYS A 58 6.11 1.59 0.78
C LYS A 58 6.04 0.25 0.07
N LEU A 59 6.07 0.24 -1.26
CA LEU A 59 6.15 -0.99 -2.05
C LEU A 59 7.41 -1.80 -1.71
N LYS A 60 8.57 -1.15 -1.70
CA LYS A 60 9.83 -1.82 -1.33
C LYS A 60 9.79 -2.41 0.09
N GLN A 61 9.23 -1.69 1.06
CA GLN A 61 9.05 -2.19 2.43
C GLN A 61 8.08 -3.38 2.51
N GLN A 62 7.15 -3.51 1.57
CA GLN A 62 6.27 -4.66 1.50
C GLN A 62 6.98 -5.86 0.86
N GLU A 63 7.69 -5.65 -0.25
CA GLU A 63 8.53 -6.68 -0.89
C GLU A 63 9.55 -7.27 0.09
N GLU A 64 10.24 -6.41 0.86
CA GLU A 64 11.21 -6.85 1.90
C GLU A 64 10.56 -7.67 3.03
N ARG A 65 9.25 -7.49 3.29
CA ARG A 65 8.49 -8.28 4.28
C ARG A 65 8.01 -9.60 3.72
N GLU A 66 7.69 -9.65 2.44
CA GLU A 66 7.29 -10.87 1.74
C GLU A 66 8.50 -11.76 1.41
N SER A 67 9.69 -11.18 1.24
CA SER A 67 10.94 -11.91 0.96
C SER A 67 11.66 -12.43 2.21
N LYS A 68 11.11 -12.22 3.42
CA LYS A 68 11.69 -12.61 4.71
C LYS A 68 10.87 -13.68 5.38
#